data_AF-A0A3A4K089-F1
#
_entry.id   AF-A0A3A4K089-F1
#
_cell.length_a   1.000
_cell.length_b   1.000
_cell.length_c   1.000
_cell.angle_alpha   90.00
_cell.angle_beta   90.00
_cell.angle_gamma   90.00
#
_symmetry.space_group_name_H-M   'P 1'
#
loop_
_entity.id
_entity.type
_entity.pdbx_description
1 polymer ?
#
loop_
_entity_poly.entity_id
_entity_poly.type
_entity_poly.pdbx_seq_one_letter_code
_entity_poly.pdbx_strand_id
1 'polypeptide(L)'
;MALMTVWEVLAAGLGGGTVTAVVSGVTNRRLIAAQARTHDAATLVKVTEAYDQLIEELREERRDLRDERRALQDELVAAHSDNRALREEVAASRSEIAALRTEVGALKADLRRVLQGDQPLADWLAS
;
A
#
# COMPACT_ATOMS: atom_id res chain seq x y z
N MET A 1 78.94 -14.44 28.88
CA MET A 1 78.28 -13.27 29.48
C MET A 1 76.80 -13.38 29.18
N ALA A 2 75.95 -13.51 30.21
CA ALA A 2 74.50 -13.58 30.00
C ALA A 2 73.98 -12.18 29.62
N LEU A 3 73.42 -12.04 28.42
CA LEU A 3 72.67 -10.84 28.04
C LEU A 3 71.37 -10.87 28.86
N MET A 4 71.31 -10.09 29.94
CA MET A 4 70.05 -9.88 30.66
C MET A 4 69.05 -9.23 29.71
N THR A 5 67.83 -9.76 29.67
CA THR A 5 66.78 -9.16 28.84
C THR A 5 66.38 -7.81 29.42
N VAL A 6 65.89 -6.89 28.59
CA VAL A 6 65.41 -5.55 29.01
C VAL A 6 64.40 -5.65 30.17
N TRP A 7 63.65 -6.75 30.21
CA TRP A 7 62.69 -7.03 31.26
C TRP A 7 63.36 -7.34 32.62
N GLU A 8 64.44 -8.11 32.65
CA GLU A 8 65.17 -8.43 33.89
C GLU A 8 65.87 -7.21 34.49
N VAL A 9 66.41 -6.31 33.65
CA VAL A 9 67.03 -5.05 34.08
C VAL A 9 65.99 -4.12 34.73
N LEU A 10 64.78 -4.05 34.14
CA LEU A 10 63.68 -3.25 34.68
C LEU A 10 63.10 -3.84 35.97
N ALA A 11 62.95 -5.18 36.04
CA ALA A 11 62.49 -5.87 37.23
C ALA A 11 63.46 -5.71 38.42
N ALA A 12 64.77 -5.69 38.16
CA ALA A 12 65.80 -5.45 39.16
C ALA A 12 65.85 -4.00 39.66
N GLY A 13 65.57 -3.02 38.79
CA GLY A 13 65.65 -1.59 39.13
C GLY A 13 64.40 -0.98 39.79
N LEU A 14 63.20 -1.50 39.52
CA LEU A 14 61.92 -0.95 40.00
C LEU A 14 61.18 -1.86 40.98
N GLY A 15 61.72 -3.05 41.26
CA GLY A 15 61.05 -4.11 42.01
C GLY A 15 60.00 -4.81 41.16
N GLY A 16 60.09 -6.14 41.01
CA GLY A 16 59.27 -6.93 40.08
C GLY A 16 57.75 -6.73 40.17
N GLY A 17 57.22 -6.31 41.34
CA GLY A 17 55.80 -6.01 41.53
C GLY A 17 55.29 -4.73 40.85
N THR A 18 56.14 -3.72 40.64
CA THR A 18 55.72 -2.46 40.00
C THR A 18 55.58 -2.62 38.49
N VAL A 19 56.50 -3.36 37.87
CA VAL A 19 56.50 -3.52 36.43
C VAL A 19 55.42 -4.51 35.97
N THR A 20 55.09 -5.54 36.75
CA THR A 20 53.92 -6.39 36.47
C THR A 20 52.62 -5.59 36.54
N ALA A 21 52.45 -4.71 37.53
CA ALA A 21 51.28 -3.84 37.61
C ALA A 21 51.15 -2.90 36.40
N VAL A 22 52.26 -2.33 35.91
CA VAL A 22 52.27 -1.47 34.71
C VAL A 22 51.90 -2.26 33.47
N VAL A 23 52.50 -3.44 33.26
CA VAL A 23 52.18 -4.31 32.11
C VAL A 23 50.72 -4.74 32.17
N SER A 24 50.25 -5.22 33.32
CA SER A 24 48.85 -5.61 33.55
C SER A 24 47.89 -4.43 33.30
N GLY A 25 48.23 -3.22 33.75
CA GLY A 25 47.45 -2.01 33.50
C GLY A 25 47.37 -1.64 32.03
N VAL A 26 48.48 -1.70 31.29
CA VAL A 26 48.52 -1.46 29.84
C VAL A 26 47.70 -2.51 29.09
N THR A 27 47.82 -3.79 29.45
CA THR A 27 47.02 -4.86 28.84
C THR A 27 45.53 -4.71 29.13
N ASN A 28 45.17 -4.35 30.37
CA ASN A 28 43.77 -4.14 30.75
C ASN A 28 43.16 -2.95 30.01
N ARG A 29 43.90 -1.84 29.89
CA ARG A 29 43.47 -0.66 29.11
C ARG A 29 43.28 -0.98 27.63
N ARG A 30 44.14 -1.82 27.04
CA ARG A 30 44.00 -2.29 25.66
C ARG A 30 42.78 -3.21 25.50
N LEU A 31 42.53 -4.11 26.45
CA LEU A 31 41.37 -5.00 26.45
C LEU A 31 40.07 -4.20 26.48
N ILE A 32 39.95 -3.23 27.40
CA ILE A 32 38.76 -2.38 27.53
C ILE A 32 38.53 -1.57 26.23
N ALA A 33 39.59 -1.01 25.64
CA ALA A 33 39.49 -0.27 24.39
C ALA A 33 39.10 -1.17 23.19
N ALA A 34 39.58 -2.42 23.15
CA ALA A 34 39.19 -3.39 22.13
C ALA A 34 37.72 -3.81 22.30
N GLN A 35 37.29 -4.08 23.54
CA GLN A 35 35.91 -4.43 23.88
C GLN A 35 34.93 -3.31 23.47
N ALA A 36 35.28 -2.05 23.76
CA ALA A 36 34.47 -0.89 23.36
C ALA A 36 34.30 -0.82 21.83
N ARG A 37 35.38 -0.99 21.06
CA ARG A 37 35.32 -1.01 19.59
C ARG A 37 34.46 -2.16 19.06
N THR A 38 34.54 -3.35 19.65
CA THR A 38 33.70 -4.48 19.24
C THR A 38 32.22 -4.22 19.56
N HIS A 39 31.94 -3.57 20.68
CA HIS A 39 30.57 -3.18 21.04
C HIS A 39 30.02 -2.14 20.06
N ASP A 40 30.78 -1.09 19.75
CA ASP A 40 30.39 -0.06 18.79
C ASP A 40 30.21 -0.62 17.37
N ALA A 41 31.07 -1.56 16.95
CA ALA A 41 30.89 -2.25 15.68
C ALA A 41 29.60 -3.09 15.66
N ALA A 42 29.30 -3.78 16.77
CA ALA A 42 28.08 -4.58 16.87
C ALA A 42 26.80 -3.72 16.90
N THR A 43 26.83 -2.53 17.49
CA THR A 43 25.67 -1.62 17.45
C THR A 43 25.44 -1.06 16.05
N LEU A 44 26.49 -0.71 15.32
CA LEU A 44 26.37 -0.27 13.93
C LEU A 44 25.79 -1.36 13.02
N VAL A 45 26.23 -2.61 13.17
CA VAL A 45 25.67 -3.75 12.41
C VAL A 45 24.17 -3.89 12.65
N LYS A 46 23.73 -3.81 13.91
CA LYS A 46 22.29 -3.87 14.24
C LYS A 46 21.51 -2.71 13.64
N VAL A 47 22.07 -1.51 13.65
CA VAL A 47 21.43 -0.34 13.04
C VAL A 47 21.31 -0.52 11.52
N THR A 48 22.34 -1.04 10.86
CA THR A 48 22.27 -1.32 9.42
C THR A 48 21.25 -2.41 9.09
N GLU A 49 21.20 -3.49 9.86
CA GLU A 49 20.19 -4.54 9.71
C GLU A 49 18.76 -4.01 9.91
N ALA A 50 18.57 -3.14 10.91
CA ALA A 50 17.28 -2.50 11.14
C ALA A 50 16.87 -1.57 10.00
N TYR A 51 17.82 -0.83 9.40
CA TYR A 51 17.54 -0.02 8.22
C TYR A 51 17.19 -0.87 7.00
N ASP A 52 17.90 -1.99 6.77
CA ASP A 52 17.60 -2.90 5.66
C ASP A 52 16.19 -3.52 5.82
N GLN A 53 15.82 -3.91 7.04
CA GLN A 53 14.47 -4.38 7.36
C GLN A 53 13.41 -3.31 7.06
N LEU A 54 13.60 -2.09 7.54
CA LEU A 54 12.67 -0.99 7.29
C LEU A 54 12.54 -0.68 5.78
N ILE A 55 13.64 -0.77 5.03
CA ILE A 55 13.62 -0.57 3.59
C ILE A 55 12.80 -1.65 2.89
N GLU A 56 12.89 -2.92 3.31
CA GLU A 56 12.06 -3.99 2.76
C GLU A 56 10.58 -3.82 3.13
N GLU A 57 10.27 -3.49 4.38
CA GLU A 57 8.89 -3.19 4.81
C GLU A 57 8.28 -2.06 3.97
N LEU A 58 9.00 -0.96 3.77
CA LEU A 58 8.55 0.15 2.92
C LEU A 58 8.41 -0.25 1.44
N ARG A 59 9.20 -1.23 0.96
CA ARG A 59 9.07 -1.75 -0.42
C ARG A 59 7.82 -2.60 -0.57
N GLU A 60 7.49 -3.40 0.43
CA GLU A 60 6.26 -4.20 0.50
C GLU A 60 5.03 -3.29 0.58
N GLU A 61 4.99 -2.34 1.51
CA GLU A 61 3.89 -1.38 1.62
C GLU A 61 3.68 -0.60 0.32
N ARG A 62 4.76 -0.20 -0.36
CA ARG A 62 4.68 0.45 -1.68
C ARG A 62 4.19 -0.49 -2.78
N ARG A 63 4.40 -1.81 -2.69
CA ARG A 63 3.80 -2.77 -3.63
C ARG A 63 2.30 -2.88 -3.36
N ASP A 64 1.91 -3.06 -2.12
CA ASP A 64 0.52 -3.21 -1.71
C ASP A 64 -0.31 -1.97 -2.11
N LEU A 65 0.18 -0.77 -1.81
CA LEU A 65 -0.47 0.49 -2.22
C LEU A 65 -0.60 0.63 -3.74
N ARG A 66 0.34 0.08 -4.52
CA ARG A 66 0.24 0.10 -5.99
C ARG A 66 -0.82 -0.85 -6.51
N ASP A 67 -0.98 -2.00 -5.86
CA ASP A 67 -1.98 -2.98 -6.25
C ASP A 67 -3.38 -2.55 -5.80
N GLU A 68 -3.52 -1.98 -4.60
CA GLU A 68 -4.77 -1.34 -4.16
C GLU A 68 -5.17 -0.21 -5.11
N ARG A 69 -4.22 0.66 -5.50
CA ARG A 69 -4.51 1.73 -6.47
C ARG A 69 -4.98 1.18 -7.82
N ARG A 70 -4.45 0.05 -8.28
CA ARG A 70 -4.89 -0.59 -9.53
C ARG A 70 -6.30 -1.15 -9.39
N ALA A 71 -6.58 -1.85 -8.29
CA ALA A 71 -7.91 -2.36 -8.00
C ALA A 71 -8.97 -1.23 -7.98
N LEU A 72 -8.67 -0.11 -7.30
CA LEU A 72 -9.54 1.06 -7.28
C LEU A 72 -9.73 1.70 -8.66
N GLN A 73 -8.71 1.68 -9.53
CA GLN A 73 -8.85 2.15 -10.91
C GLN A 73 -9.79 1.26 -11.72
N ASP A 74 -9.66 -0.06 -11.58
CA ASP A 74 -10.52 -1.02 -12.26
C ASP A 74 -11.99 -0.90 -11.79
N GLU A 75 -12.20 -0.76 -10.47
CA GLU A 75 -13.53 -0.49 -9.90
C GLU A 75 -14.14 0.82 -10.41
N LEU A 76 -13.33 1.88 -10.51
CA LEU A 76 -13.79 3.16 -11.05
C LEU A 76 -14.22 3.04 -12.52
N VAL A 77 -13.49 2.29 -13.33
CA VAL A 77 -13.84 2.04 -14.73
C VAL A 77 -15.14 1.25 -14.84
N ALA A 78 -15.30 0.19 -14.03
CA ALA A 78 -16.53 -0.59 -13.97
C ALA A 78 -17.72 0.29 -13.55
N ALA A 79 -17.58 1.10 -12.50
CA ALA A 79 -18.64 2.01 -12.05
C ALA A 79 -19.04 3.04 -13.13
N HIS A 80 -18.08 3.54 -13.93
CA HIS A 80 -18.39 4.42 -15.06
C HIS A 80 -19.17 3.70 -16.16
N SER A 81 -18.82 2.44 -16.47
CA SER A 81 -19.56 1.59 -17.39
C SER A 81 -21.00 1.39 -16.93
N ASP A 82 -21.19 0.99 -15.67
CA ASP A 82 -22.52 0.76 -15.09
C ASP A 82 -23.36 2.04 -15.09
N ASN A 83 -22.76 3.19 -14.75
CA ASN A 83 -23.46 4.47 -14.79
C ASN A 83 -23.93 4.83 -16.21
N ARG A 84 -23.14 4.50 -17.23
CA ARG A 84 -23.51 4.69 -18.64
C ARG A 84 -24.69 3.79 -19.03
N ALA A 85 -24.62 2.51 -18.69
CA ALA A 85 -25.70 1.55 -18.95
C ALA A 85 -27.01 2.00 -18.29
N LEU A 86 -26.97 2.41 -17.01
CA LEU A 86 -28.13 2.93 -16.29
C LEU A 86 -28.72 4.19 -16.95
N ARG A 87 -27.88 5.08 -17.50
CA ARG A 87 -28.38 6.26 -18.24
C ARG A 87 -29.11 5.86 -19.52
N GLU A 88 -28.60 4.85 -20.23
CA GLU A 88 -29.24 4.31 -21.43
C GLU A 88 -30.59 3.65 -21.09
N GLU A 89 -30.65 2.85 -20.03
CA GLU A 89 -31.90 2.24 -19.53
C GLU A 89 -32.94 3.28 -19.12
N VAL A 90 -32.53 4.34 -18.41
CA VAL A 90 -33.42 5.45 -18.04
C VAL A 90 -33.95 6.19 -19.28
N ALA A 91 -33.10 6.38 -20.30
CA ALA A 91 -33.54 7.01 -21.55
C ALA A 91 -34.55 6.15 -22.30
N ALA A 92 -34.31 4.83 -22.38
CA ALA A 92 -35.23 3.86 -22.97
C ALA A 92 -36.58 3.87 -22.24
N SER A 93 -36.56 3.76 -20.91
CA SER A 93 -37.76 3.80 -20.06
C SER A 93 -38.57 5.08 -20.26
N ARG A 94 -37.90 6.24 -20.41
CA ARG A 94 -38.58 7.51 -20.73
C ARG A 94 -39.28 7.49 -22.08
N SER A 95 -38.66 6.86 -23.09
CA SER A 95 -39.28 6.69 -24.41
C SER A 95 -40.50 5.79 -24.34
N GLU A 96 -40.43 4.68 -23.62
CA GLU A 96 -41.56 3.75 -23.43
C GLU A 96 -42.72 4.44 -22.72
N ILE A 97 -42.45 5.20 -21.66
CA ILE A 97 -43.49 6.00 -20.97
C ILE A 97 -44.13 7.02 -21.91
N ALA A 98 -43.36 7.65 -22.80
CA ALA A 98 -43.89 8.60 -23.78
C ALA A 98 -44.78 7.91 -24.83
N ALA A 99 -44.39 6.72 -25.30
CA ALA A 99 -45.19 5.90 -26.20
C ALA A 99 -46.52 5.48 -25.54
N LEU A 100 -46.46 4.94 -24.32
CA LEU A 100 -47.64 4.55 -23.55
C LEU A 100 -48.59 5.74 -23.29
N ARG A 101 -48.06 6.93 -23.01
CA ARG A 101 -48.89 8.14 -22.89
C ARG A 101 -49.63 8.48 -24.18
N THR A 102 -48.98 8.28 -25.33
CA THR A 102 -49.60 8.48 -26.65
C THR A 102 -50.71 7.46 -26.89
N GLU A 103 -50.44 6.18 -26.62
CA GLU A 103 -51.43 5.10 -26.76
C GLU A 103 -52.65 5.30 -25.86
N VAL A 104 -52.43 5.65 -24.58
CA VAL A 104 -53.52 5.97 -23.65
C VAL A 104 -54.32 7.18 -24.13
N GLY A 105 -53.65 8.18 -24.72
CA GLY A 105 -54.31 9.33 -25.34
C GLY A 105 -55.23 8.93 -26.50
N ALA A 106 -54.76 8.06 -27.39
CA ALA A 106 -55.53 7.54 -28.51
C ALA A 106 -56.73 6.71 -28.04
N LEU A 107 -56.52 5.77 -27.11
CA LEU A 107 -57.58 4.95 -26.52
C LEU A 107 -58.67 5.82 -25.86
N LYS A 108 -58.28 6.89 -25.17
CA LYS A 108 -59.23 7.84 -24.57
C LYS A 108 -60.05 8.58 -25.63
N ALA A 109 -59.46 8.90 -26.79
CA ALA A 109 -60.16 9.53 -27.90
C ALA A 109 -61.16 8.56 -28.55
N ASP A 110 -60.74 7.31 -28.78
CA ASP A 110 -61.60 6.26 -29.34
C ASP A 110 -62.78 5.95 -28.43
N LEU A 111 -62.54 5.84 -27.12
CA LEU A 111 -63.61 5.64 -26.14
C LEU A 111 -64.63 6.79 -26.16
N ARG A 112 -64.18 8.05 -26.32
CA ARG A 112 -65.09 9.19 -26.45
C ARG A 112 -65.96 9.09 -27.70
N ARG A 113 -65.39 8.69 -28.85
CA ARG A 113 -66.16 8.49 -30.10
C ARG A 113 -67.23 7.43 -29.92
N VAL A 114 -66.88 6.27 -29.37
CA VAL A 114 -67.82 5.19 -29.08
C VAL A 114 -68.95 5.67 -28.18
N LEU A 115 -68.64 6.41 -27.10
CA LEU A 115 -69.65 6.96 -26.19
C LEU A 115 -70.54 8.02 -26.84
N GLN A 116 -70.06 8.72 -27.87
CA GLN A 116 -70.83 9.67 -28.66
C GLN A 116 -71.69 9.02 -29.75
N GLY A 117 -71.59 7.70 -29.93
CA GLY A 117 -72.34 6.95 -30.93
C GLY A 117 -71.70 6.93 -32.33
N ASP A 118 -70.52 7.51 -32.49
CA ASP A 118 -69.72 7.35 -33.71
C ASP A 118 -69.23 5.90 -33.79
N GLN A 119 -69.54 5.19 -34.87
CA GLN A 119 -69.01 3.84 -35.10
C GLN A 119 -67.53 3.93 -35.52
N PRO A 120 -66.56 3.47 -34.70
CA PRO A 120 -65.16 3.47 -35.08
C PRO A 120 -64.80 2.34 -36.06
N LEU A 121 -65.74 1.41 -36.31
CA LEU A 121 -65.53 0.19 -37.09
C LEU A 121 -65.77 0.34 -38.60
N ALA A 122 -66.36 1.45 -39.06
CA ALA A 122 -66.65 1.64 -40.48
C ALA A 122 -65.38 1.72 -41.33
N ASP A 123 -64.30 2.29 -40.78
CA ASP A 123 -63.04 2.51 -41.51
C ASP A 123 -62.22 1.23 -41.70
N TRP A 124 -62.35 0.23 -40.82
CA TRP A 124 -61.67 -1.08 -40.95
C TRP A 124 -62.38 -2.03 -41.90
N LEU A 125 -63.68 -1.84 -42.17
CA LEU A 125 -64.44 -2.62 -43.14
C LEU A 125 -64.35 -2.04 -44.57
N ALA A 126 -63.79 -0.84 -44.72
CA ALA A 126 -63.66 -0.12 -45.99
C ALA A 126 -62.28 -0.26 -46.67
N SER A 127 -61.32 -0.95 -46.04
CA SER A 127 -60.01 -1.34 -46.63
C SER A 127 -59.97 -2.84 -46.88
#